data_AF-A0A7V9DPD3-F1
#
_entry.id   AF-A0A7V9DPD3-F1
#
_cell.length_a   1.000
_cell.length_b   1.000
_cell.length_c   1.000
_cell.angle_alpha   90.00
_cell.angle_beta   90.00
_cell.angle_gamma   90.00
#
_symmetry.space_group_name_H-M   'P 1'
#
loop_
_entity.id
_entity.type
_entity.pdbx_description
1 polymer ?
#
loop_
_entity_poly.entity_id
_entity_poly.type
_entity_poly.pdbx_seq_one_letter_code
_entity_poly.pdbx_strand_id
1 'polypeptide(L)'
;IVAAARRMKRVLADEQNELLDTLRQSEPVVSIDALVAVVGQQAARYVDAITTELEGAAQAGAASVTGDVTTDVTRAGALGPVRDLIALNLVTPLRERLERCVADGDGDNDVITRRVRSVYREWKTQHVDNQLDDVFRLAYGRGVLVALPVGTPVRWLVDPNGPACPDAEDNSLAGVVPAGDPFPTGHVCAPAHAECRCLLGPAEK
;
A
#
# COMPACT_ATOMS: atom_id res chain seq x y z
N ILE A 1 -2.78 6.16 11.50
CA ILE A 1 -3.82 5.63 10.59
C ILE A 1 -4.97 6.62 10.34
N VAL A 2 -5.73 7.09 11.35
CA VAL A 2 -6.88 8.00 11.11
C VAL A 2 -6.53 9.29 10.34
N ALA A 3 -5.40 9.94 10.68
CA ALA A 3 -4.93 11.11 9.95
C ALA A 3 -4.58 10.80 8.49
N ALA A 4 -3.89 9.67 8.26
CA ALA A 4 -3.55 9.17 6.92
C ALA A 4 -4.81 8.87 6.09
N ALA A 5 -5.83 8.23 6.67
CA ALA A 5 -7.13 8.00 6.02
C ALA A 5 -7.77 9.31 5.56
N ARG A 6 -7.77 10.34 6.41
CA ARG A 6 -8.28 11.68 6.05
C ARG A 6 -7.46 12.35 4.95
N ARG A 7 -6.15 12.12 4.88
CA ARG A 7 -5.27 12.64 3.81
C ARG A 7 -5.54 11.92 2.48
N MET A 8 -5.55 10.59 2.47
CA MET A 8 -5.86 9.81 1.25
C MET A 8 -7.25 10.12 0.69
N LYS A 9 -8.28 10.22 1.55
CA LYS A 9 -9.63 10.56 1.11
C LYS A 9 -9.72 11.97 0.51
N ARG A 10 -8.86 12.90 0.93
CA ARG A 10 -8.75 14.23 0.31
C ARG A 10 -8.11 14.14 -1.07
N VAL A 11 -7.00 13.41 -1.21
CA VAL A 11 -6.37 13.19 -2.52
C VAL A 11 -7.32 12.51 -3.52
N LEU A 12 -8.11 11.52 -3.08
CA LEU A 12 -9.18 10.93 -3.90
C LEU A 12 -10.25 11.94 -4.30
N ALA A 13 -10.56 12.92 -3.45
CA ALA A 13 -11.53 13.96 -3.77
C ALA A 13 -10.95 14.97 -4.77
N ASP A 14 -9.68 15.33 -4.61
CA ASP A 14 -8.98 16.25 -5.51
C ASP A 14 -8.83 15.62 -6.91
N GLU A 15 -8.39 14.36 -6.99
CA GLU A 15 -8.33 13.60 -8.25
C GLU A 15 -9.70 13.45 -8.91
N GLN A 16 -10.75 13.17 -8.12
CA GLN A 16 -12.12 13.18 -8.61
C GLN A 16 -12.51 14.53 -9.22
N ASN A 17 -12.17 15.64 -8.57
CA ASN A 17 -12.54 16.98 -9.05
C ASN A 17 -11.82 17.31 -10.36
N GLU A 18 -10.52 17.03 -10.45
CA GLU A 18 -9.71 17.20 -11.67
C GLU A 18 -10.29 16.40 -12.85
N LEU A 19 -10.67 15.15 -12.60
CA LEU A 19 -11.28 14.28 -13.61
C LEU A 19 -12.65 14.83 -14.07
N LEU A 20 -13.48 15.27 -13.13
CA LEU A 20 -14.79 15.86 -13.43
C LEU A 20 -14.68 17.22 -14.13
N ASP A 21 -13.64 18.00 -13.86
CA ASP A 21 -13.34 19.22 -14.61
C ASP A 21 -12.94 18.88 -16.05
N THR A 22 -12.10 17.86 -16.24
CA THR A 22 -11.68 17.37 -17.57
C THR A 22 -12.87 16.91 -18.40
N LEU A 23 -13.77 16.08 -17.83
CA LEU A 23 -14.98 15.61 -18.52
C LEU A 23 -15.93 16.73 -18.93
N ARG A 24 -15.96 17.84 -18.18
CA ARG A 24 -16.81 19.01 -18.50
C ARG A 24 -16.25 19.85 -19.65
N GLN A 25 -14.94 19.87 -19.83
CA GLN A 25 -14.26 20.75 -20.77
C GLN A 25 -13.86 20.05 -22.08
N SER A 26 -13.83 18.72 -22.10
CA SER A 26 -13.31 17.94 -23.22
C SER A 26 -14.40 17.51 -24.20
N GLU A 27 -13.99 17.29 -25.45
CA GLU A 27 -14.68 16.42 -26.41
C GLU A 27 -14.90 15.01 -25.82
N PRO A 28 -15.75 14.15 -26.41
CA PRO A 28 -16.07 12.83 -25.85
C PRO A 28 -14.82 12.06 -25.41
N VAL A 29 -14.75 11.74 -24.12
CA VAL A 29 -13.58 11.06 -23.56
C VAL A 29 -13.68 9.57 -23.88
N VAL A 30 -12.68 9.06 -24.61
CA VAL A 30 -12.63 7.67 -25.08
C VAL A 30 -11.57 6.81 -24.38
N SER A 31 -10.73 7.41 -23.52
CA SER A 31 -9.68 6.69 -22.79
C SER A 31 -9.48 7.24 -21.38
N ILE A 32 -9.19 6.34 -20.44
CA ILE A 32 -8.81 6.69 -19.06
C ILE A 32 -7.47 7.44 -19.00
N ASP A 33 -6.58 7.25 -19.96
CA ASP A 33 -5.27 7.91 -19.96
C ASP A 33 -5.36 9.41 -20.22
N ALA A 34 -6.50 9.87 -20.75
CA ALA A 34 -6.83 11.29 -20.85
C ALA A 34 -7.32 11.88 -19.50
N LEU A 35 -7.63 11.03 -18.52
CA LEU A 35 -8.29 11.41 -17.27
C LEU A 35 -7.39 11.31 -16.04
N VAL A 36 -6.47 10.33 -16.02
CA VAL A 36 -5.60 10.07 -14.86
C VAL A 36 -4.18 9.75 -15.32
N ALA A 37 -3.20 10.19 -14.53
CA ALA A 37 -1.80 9.87 -14.75
C ALA A 37 -1.57 8.35 -14.74
N VAL A 38 -0.45 7.88 -15.29
CA VAL A 38 -0.10 6.45 -15.29
C VAL A 38 -0.08 5.87 -13.88
N VAL A 39 -0.36 4.56 -13.75
CA VAL A 39 -0.53 3.84 -12.47
C VAL A 39 0.51 4.22 -11.42
N GLY A 40 1.80 4.22 -11.78
CA GLY A 40 2.88 4.53 -10.85
C GLY A 40 2.87 5.97 -10.33
N GLN A 41 2.52 6.94 -11.17
CA GLN A 41 2.40 8.35 -10.77
C GLN A 41 1.16 8.58 -9.90
N GLN A 42 0.06 7.92 -10.25
CA GLN A 42 -1.17 7.95 -9.47
C GLN A 42 -0.95 7.34 -8.07
N ALA A 43 -0.27 6.19 -7.98
CA ALA A 43 0.10 5.57 -6.70
C ALA A 43 1.05 6.44 -5.87
N ALA A 44 2.04 7.08 -6.52
CA ALA A 44 2.96 8.01 -5.84
C ALA A 44 2.20 9.17 -5.18
N ARG A 45 1.22 9.76 -5.87
CA ARG A 45 0.38 10.84 -5.30
C ARG A 45 -0.31 10.43 -3.99
N TYR A 46 -0.78 9.18 -3.90
CA TYR A 46 -1.40 8.64 -2.69
C TYR A 46 -0.40 8.37 -1.57
N VAL A 47 0.77 7.81 -1.89
CA VAL A 47 1.85 7.58 -0.93
C VAL A 47 2.36 8.90 -0.37
N ASP A 48 2.68 9.87 -1.24
CA ASP A 48 3.20 11.19 -0.88
C ASP A 48 2.29 11.93 0.11
N ALA A 49 0.98 11.72 -0.02
CA ALA A 49 -0.01 12.31 0.87
C ALA A 49 0.07 11.80 2.31
N ILE A 50 0.66 10.63 2.55
CA ILE A 50 0.76 9.98 3.86
C ILE A 50 2.19 9.56 4.21
N THR A 51 3.19 10.05 3.47
CA THR A 51 4.60 9.66 3.64
C THR A 51 5.08 9.85 5.07
N THR A 52 4.77 10.97 5.72
CA THR A 52 5.18 11.21 7.11
C THR A 52 4.68 10.13 8.06
N GLU A 53 3.42 9.70 7.91
CA GLU A 53 2.87 8.64 8.75
C GLU A 53 3.46 7.26 8.41
N LEU A 54 3.76 6.99 7.14
CA LEU A 54 4.39 5.74 6.70
C LEU A 54 5.86 5.65 7.16
N GLU A 55 6.62 6.73 7.04
CA GLU A 55 7.98 6.84 7.57
C GLU A 55 7.97 6.62 9.09
N GLY A 56 7.00 7.18 9.82
CA GLY A 56 6.84 6.90 11.25
C GLY A 56 6.60 5.43 11.57
N ALA A 57 5.81 4.72 10.76
CA ALA A 57 5.58 3.28 10.92
C ALA A 57 6.84 2.46 10.62
N ALA A 58 7.54 2.79 9.52
CA ALA A 58 8.82 2.17 9.19
C ALA A 58 9.88 2.44 10.26
N GLN A 59 9.94 3.66 10.79
CA GLN A 59 10.86 4.01 11.87
C GLN A 59 10.56 3.22 13.15
N ALA A 60 9.28 3.02 13.48
CA ALA A 60 8.88 2.18 14.62
C ALA A 60 9.30 0.72 14.41
N GLY A 61 9.19 0.21 13.18
CA GLY A 61 9.72 -1.10 12.80
C GLY A 61 11.22 -1.21 13.02
N ALA A 62 11.99 -0.26 12.48
CA ALA A 62 13.44 -0.20 12.66
C ALA A 62 13.83 -0.16 14.15
N ALA A 63 13.21 0.73 14.91
CA ALA A 63 13.48 0.91 16.33
C ALA A 63 13.16 -0.32 17.18
N SER A 64 12.22 -1.17 16.74
CA SER A 64 11.88 -2.41 17.46
C SER A 64 13.03 -3.42 17.48
N VAL A 65 13.98 -3.34 16.54
CA VAL A 65 15.11 -4.26 16.44
C VAL A 65 16.46 -3.63 16.73
N THR A 66 16.59 -2.31 16.58
CA THR A 66 17.84 -1.58 16.90
C THR A 66 17.83 -0.98 18.31
N GLY A 67 16.65 -0.70 18.87
CA GLY A 67 16.49 0.05 20.11
C GLY A 67 16.55 1.57 19.96
N ASP A 68 16.69 2.11 18.75
CA ASP A 68 16.71 3.56 18.49
C ASP A 68 16.07 3.96 17.14
N VAL A 69 15.86 5.26 16.94
CA VAL A 69 15.21 5.82 15.73
C VAL A 69 16.21 6.40 14.71
N THR A 70 17.46 5.92 14.69
CA THR A 70 18.51 6.53 13.84
C THR A 70 18.58 5.98 12.41
N THR A 71 17.89 4.86 12.14
CA THR A 71 17.88 4.26 10.80
C THR A 71 17.19 5.18 9.81
N ASP A 72 17.90 5.58 8.74
CA ASP A 72 17.32 6.39 7.66
C ASP A 72 16.50 5.50 6.71
N VAL A 73 15.26 5.23 7.12
CA VAL A 73 14.31 4.33 6.41
C VAL A 73 13.96 4.85 5.02
N THR A 74 14.03 6.16 4.81
CA THR A 74 13.75 6.81 3.52
C THR A 74 14.88 6.54 2.54
N ARG A 75 16.15 6.78 2.93
CA ARG A 75 17.32 6.45 2.09
C ARG A 75 17.42 4.95 1.82
N ALA A 76 17.02 4.12 2.78
CA ALA A 76 17.02 2.66 2.62
C ALA A 76 15.86 2.13 1.76
N GLY A 77 14.96 3.00 1.28
CA GLY A 77 13.88 2.62 0.36
C GLY A 77 12.77 1.80 0.99
N ALA A 78 12.52 1.94 2.30
CA ALA A 78 11.51 1.15 3.02
C ALA A 78 10.10 1.27 2.41
N LEU A 79 9.77 2.42 1.82
CA LEU A 79 8.44 2.69 1.26
C LEU A 79 8.25 2.21 -0.20
N GLY A 80 9.29 1.69 -0.87
CA GLY A 80 9.17 1.18 -2.24
C GLY A 80 8.07 0.11 -2.36
N PRO A 81 8.14 -0.99 -1.59
CA PRO A 81 7.09 -2.01 -1.58
C PRO A 81 5.72 -1.51 -1.11
N VAL A 82 5.67 -0.47 -0.26
CA VAL A 82 4.42 0.15 0.19
C VAL A 82 3.72 0.85 -0.98
N ARG A 83 4.48 1.54 -1.83
CA ARG A 83 3.96 2.11 -3.08
C ARG A 83 3.44 1.04 -4.02
N ASP A 84 4.16 -0.07 -4.16
CA ASP A 84 3.77 -1.17 -5.04
C ASP A 84 2.46 -1.83 -4.54
N LEU A 85 2.29 -1.96 -3.21
CA LEU A 85 1.04 -2.45 -2.62
C LEU A 85 -0.14 -1.51 -2.90
N ILE A 86 0.03 -0.19 -2.73
CA ILE A 86 -1.01 0.80 -3.05
C ILE A 86 -1.34 0.78 -4.54
N ALA A 87 -0.33 0.66 -5.41
CA ALA A 87 -0.53 0.55 -6.85
C ALA A 87 -1.38 -0.68 -7.20
N LEU A 88 -1.06 -1.83 -6.62
CA LEU A 88 -1.73 -3.10 -6.90
C LEU A 88 -3.15 -3.15 -6.32
N ASN A 89 -3.33 -2.81 -5.04
CA ASN A 89 -4.58 -3.08 -4.33
C ASN A 89 -5.58 -1.91 -4.34
N LEU A 90 -5.12 -0.68 -4.55
CA LEU A 90 -5.99 0.51 -4.52
C LEU A 90 -6.12 1.16 -5.89
N VAL A 91 -5.00 1.40 -6.58
CA VAL A 91 -4.99 2.17 -7.83
C VAL A 91 -5.40 1.34 -9.03
N THR A 92 -4.85 0.14 -9.20
CA THR A 92 -5.18 -0.73 -10.34
C THR A 92 -6.68 -1.04 -10.40
N PRO A 93 -7.35 -1.47 -9.31
CA PRO A 93 -8.79 -1.77 -9.36
C PRO A 93 -9.65 -0.50 -9.51
N LEU A 94 -9.16 0.67 -9.07
CA LEU A 94 -9.81 1.96 -9.33
C LEU A 94 -9.82 2.24 -10.82
N ARG A 95 -8.66 2.10 -11.47
CA ARG A 95 -8.50 2.36 -12.90
C ARG A 95 -9.34 1.43 -13.74
N GLU A 96 -9.32 0.13 -13.47
CA GLU A 96 -10.17 -0.86 -14.18
C GLU A 96 -11.67 -0.51 -14.10
N ARG A 97 -12.11 0.12 -13.00
CA ARG A 97 -13.49 0.59 -12.86
C ARG A 97 -13.75 1.88 -13.60
N LEU A 98 -12.82 2.81 -13.57
CA LEU A 98 -12.92 4.06 -14.33
C LEU A 98 -12.89 3.77 -15.84
N GLU A 99 -12.07 2.84 -16.30
CA GLU A 99 -12.04 2.35 -17.69
C GLU A 99 -13.41 1.81 -18.11
N ARG A 100 -14.03 0.97 -17.28
CA ARG A 100 -15.40 0.51 -17.52
C ARG A 100 -16.43 1.63 -17.54
N CYS A 101 -16.26 2.67 -16.71
CA CYS A 101 -17.15 3.83 -16.74
C CYS A 101 -17.07 4.58 -18.07
N VAL A 102 -15.85 4.72 -18.62
CA VAL A 102 -15.60 5.35 -19.92
C VAL A 102 -16.17 4.49 -21.06
N ALA A 103 -15.86 3.18 -21.07
CA ALA A 103 -16.34 2.26 -22.09
C ALA A 103 -17.87 2.18 -22.15
N ASP A 104 -18.53 2.01 -21.00
CA ASP A 104 -19.99 1.96 -20.91
C ASP A 104 -20.67 3.32 -21.12
N GLY A 105 -19.90 4.40 -21.08
CA GLY A 105 -20.38 5.76 -21.31
C GLY A 105 -20.58 6.06 -22.79
N ASP A 106 -19.92 5.33 -23.69
CA ASP A 106 -20.04 5.46 -25.15
C ASP A 106 -19.97 6.92 -25.65
N GLY A 107 -19.04 7.70 -25.08
CA GLY A 107 -18.85 9.12 -25.40
C GLY A 107 -19.83 10.10 -24.74
N ASP A 108 -20.78 9.63 -23.93
CA ASP A 108 -21.66 10.48 -23.12
C ASP A 108 -20.96 10.87 -21.80
N ASN A 109 -20.34 12.05 -21.79
CA ASN A 109 -19.62 12.58 -20.63
C ASN A 109 -20.52 12.77 -19.40
N ASP A 110 -21.84 12.94 -19.54
CA ASP A 110 -22.77 13.05 -18.41
C ASP A 110 -23.05 11.69 -17.76
N VAL A 111 -23.12 10.63 -18.56
CA VAL A 111 -23.16 9.25 -18.07
C VAL A 111 -21.86 8.89 -17.36
N ILE A 112 -20.70 9.16 -17.98
CA ILE A 112 -19.38 8.89 -17.40
C ILE A 112 -19.23 9.63 -16.08
N THR A 113 -19.58 10.93 -16.03
CA THR A 113 -19.53 11.77 -14.84
C THR A 113 -20.29 11.17 -13.65
N ARG A 114 -21.51 10.69 -13.86
CA ARG A 114 -22.31 10.06 -12.79
C ARG A 114 -21.67 8.78 -12.27
N ARG A 115 -21.13 7.95 -13.16
CA ARG A 115 -20.48 6.68 -12.81
C ARG A 115 -19.17 6.90 -12.05
N VAL A 116 -18.32 7.82 -12.54
CA VAL A 116 -17.07 8.23 -11.87
C VAL A 116 -17.35 8.71 -10.45
N ARG A 117 -18.39 9.54 -10.24
CA ARG A 117 -18.79 9.98 -8.90
C ARG A 117 -19.09 8.81 -7.97
N SER A 118 -19.79 7.80 -8.47
CA SER A 118 -20.10 6.60 -7.70
C SER A 118 -18.85 5.80 -7.34
N VAL A 119 -17.93 5.61 -8.29
CA VAL A 119 -16.69 4.86 -8.06
C VAL A 119 -15.83 5.51 -6.98
N TYR A 120 -15.54 6.81 -7.09
CA TYR A 120 -14.73 7.51 -6.09
C TYR A 120 -15.42 7.60 -4.72
N ARG A 121 -16.76 7.70 -4.68
CA ARG A 121 -17.51 7.62 -3.41
C ARG A 121 -17.26 6.28 -2.74
N GLU A 122 -17.40 5.19 -3.49
CA GLU A 122 -17.14 3.85 -2.98
C GLU A 122 -15.72 3.70 -2.44
N TRP A 123 -14.70 4.14 -3.20
CA TRP A 123 -13.30 4.12 -2.77
C TRP A 123 -13.08 4.82 -1.43
N LYS A 124 -13.62 6.04 -1.30
CA LYS A 124 -13.52 6.81 -0.06
C LYS A 124 -14.21 6.15 1.13
N THR A 125 -15.30 5.43 0.91
CA THR A 125 -16.13 4.88 2.00
C THR A 125 -15.83 3.43 2.35
N GLN A 126 -15.31 2.64 1.42
CA GLN A 126 -15.18 1.18 1.58
C GLN A 126 -13.73 0.69 1.45
N HIS A 127 -12.91 1.31 0.58
CA HIS A 127 -11.60 0.74 0.24
C HIS A 127 -10.44 1.37 1.01
N VAL A 128 -10.43 2.70 1.20
CA VAL A 128 -9.30 3.39 1.85
C VAL A 128 -9.04 2.85 3.27
N ASP A 129 -10.08 2.75 4.10
CA ASP A 129 -9.87 2.37 5.51
C ASP A 129 -9.42 0.91 5.63
N ASN A 130 -9.93 0.01 4.78
CA ASN A 130 -9.58 -1.40 4.78
C ASN A 130 -8.11 -1.62 4.37
N GLN A 131 -7.61 -0.86 3.39
CA GLN A 131 -6.26 -1.03 2.86
C GLN A 131 -5.18 -0.42 3.77
N LEU A 132 -5.51 0.63 4.52
CA LEU A 132 -4.51 1.35 5.29
C LEU A 132 -3.84 0.50 6.36
N ASP A 133 -4.59 -0.39 6.97
CA ASP A 133 -4.09 -1.29 8.00
C ASP A 133 -2.91 -2.14 7.48
N ASP A 134 -3.03 -2.67 6.26
CA ASP A 134 -2.00 -3.48 5.62
C ASP A 134 -0.82 -2.64 5.14
N VAL A 135 -1.09 -1.46 4.58
CA VAL A 135 -0.07 -0.48 4.17
C VAL A 135 0.84 -0.12 5.35
N PHE A 136 0.27 0.13 6.53
CA PHE A 136 1.03 0.47 7.73
C PHE A 136 1.80 -0.73 8.31
N ARG A 137 1.22 -1.93 8.28
CA ARG A 137 1.94 -3.17 8.69
C ARG A 137 3.11 -3.45 7.77
N LEU A 138 2.94 -3.29 6.46
CA LEU A 138 4.03 -3.45 5.50
C LEU A 138 5.11 -2.40 5.73
N ALA A 139 4.75 -1.12 5.92
CA ALA A 139 5.73 -0.08 6.24
C ALA A 139 6.55 -0.43 7.49
N TYR A 140 5.90 -0.90 8.55
CA TYR A 140 6.56 -1.38 9.76
C TYR A 140 7.52 -2.54 9.48
N GLY A 141 7.06 -3.60 8.80
CA GLY A 141 7.89 -4.76 8.49
C GLY A 141 9.08 -4.41 7.61
N ARG A 142 8.89 -3.53 6.62
CA ARG A 142 9.98 -2.98 5.80
C ARG A 142 10.98 -2.20 6.64
N GLY A 143 10.49 -1.45 7.62
CA GLY A 143 11.30 -0.78 8.64
C GLY A 143 12.20 -1.74 9.41
N VAL A 144 11.63 -2.85 9.90
CA VAL A 144 12.41 -3.92 10.55
C VAL A 144 13.51 -4.43 9.62
N LEU A 145 13.15 -4.81 8.39
CA LEU A 145 14.09 -5.43 7.46
C LEU A 145 15.26 -4.50 7.10
N VAL A 146 15.00 -3.22 6.80
CA VAL A 146 16.06 -2.28 6.39
C VAL A 146 17.00 -1.90 7.54
N ALA A 147 16.57 -2.09 8.79
CA ALA A 147 17.37 -1.80 9.97
C ALA A 147 18.33 -2.96 10.33
N LEU A 148 18.07 -4.16 9.82
CA LEU A 148 18.91 -5.33 10.04
C LEU A 148 20.02 -5.40 8.98
N PRO A 149 21.30 -5.50 9.37
CA PRO A 149 22.35 -5.83 8.42
C PRO A 149 22.04 -7.12 7.66
N VAL A 150 22.36 -7.16 6.37
CA VAL A 150 22.20 -8.37 5.54
C VAL A 150 22.90 -9.55 6.21
N GLY A 151 22.21 -10.68 6.27
CA GLY A 151 22.71 -11.90 6.91
C GLY A 151 22.47 -11.99 8.42
N THR A 152 21.90 -10.95 9.06
CA THR A 152 21.52 -11.02 10.48
C THR A 152 20.56 -12.19 10.72
N PRO A 153 20.79 -13.07 11.71
CA PRO A 153 19.87 -14.14 12.03
C PRO A 153 18.48 -13.61 12.41
N VAL A 154 17.44 -13.98 11.64
CA VAL A 154 16.04 -13.58 11.88
C VAL A 154 15.13 -14.79 11.92
N ARG A 155 13.95 -14.60 12.53
CA ARG A 155 12.87 -15.59 12.59
C ARG A 155 11.55 -14.94 12.22
N TRP A 156 10.66 -15.73 11.62
CA TRP A 156 9.29 -15.31 11.34
C TRP A 156 8.41 -15.55 12.57
N LEU A 157 7.59 -14.57 12.93
CA LEU A 157 6.74 -14.59 14.11
C LEU A 157 5.28 -14.57 13.68
N VAL A 158 4.51 -15.56 14.10
CA VAL A 158 3.06 -15.61 13.90
C VAL A 158 2.38 -14.83 15.04
N ASP A 159 1.42 -13.98 14.70
CA ASP A 159 0.54 -13.38 15.71
C ASP A 159 -0.46 -14.44 16.20
N PRO A 160 -0.41 -14.89 17.47
CA PRO A 160 -1.31 -15.92 17.98
C PRO A 160 -2.78 -15.44 18.05
N ASN A 161 -3.02 -14.12 17.98
CA ASN A 161 -4.34 -13.51 17.92
C ASN A 161 -4.67 -12.98 16.51
N GLY A 162 -3.82 -13.27 15.53
CA GLY A 162 -3.99 -12.87 14.14
C GLY A 162 -4.91 -13.80 13.36
N PRO A 163 -5.25 -13.43 12.11
CA PRO A 163 -5.95 -14.34 11.21
C PRO A 163 -5.06 -15.56 10.87
N ALA A 164 -5.69 -16.69 10.57
CA ALA A 164 -4.98 -17.88 10.09
C ALA A 164 -4.26 -17.56 8.77
N CYS A 165 -2.98 -17.93 8.69
CA CYS A 165 -2.13 -17.63 7.56
C CYS A 165 -1.16 -18.79 7.33
N PRO A 166 -1.44 -19.69 6.36
CA PRO A 166 -0.55 -20.80 6.04
C PRO A 166 0.87 -20.34 5.72
N ASP A 167 1.02 -19.24 4.99
CA ASP A 167 2.34 -18.72 4.62
C ASP A 167 3.15 -18.27 5.85
N ALA A 168 2.49 -17.66 6.85
CA ALA A 168 3.15 -17.25 8.08
C ALA A 168 3.52 -18.45 8.96
N GLU A 169 2.66 -19.47 9.00
CA GLU A 169 2.93 -20.73 9.69
C GLU A 169 4.12 -21.44 9.05
N ASP A 170 4.13 -21.61 7.73
CA ASP A 170 5.24 -22.22 6.98
C ASP A 170 6.55 -21.45 7.16
N ASN A 171 6.51 -20.12 7.12
CA ASN A 171 7.69 -19.30 7.37
C ASN A 171 8.20 -19.42 8.80
N SER A 172 7.32 -19.61 9.79
CA SER A 172 7.73 -19.81 11.19
C SER A 172 8.44 -21.15 11.41
N LEU A 173 8.07 -22.18 10.64
CA LEU A 173 8.70 -23.51 10.72
C LEU A 173 10.14 -23.53 10.18
N ALA A 174 10.55 -22.54 9.39
CA ALA A 174 11.92 -22.40 8.90
C ALA A 174 12.94 -22.17 10.02
N GLY A 175 12.51 -21.69 11.19
CA GLY A 175 13.39 -21.30 12.28
C GLY A 175 14.19 -20.04 11.94
N VAL A 176 15.52 -20.15 11.93
CA VAL A 176 16.44 -19.03 11.72
C VAL A 176 16.85 -18.94 10.26
N VAL A 177 16.60 -17.79 9.64
CA VAL A 177 16.99 -17.46 8.25
C VAL A 177 17.85 -16.19 8.28
N PRO A 178 18.85 -16.04 7.40
CA PRO A 178 19.60 -14.79 7.29
C PRO A 178 18.73 -13.65 6.75
N ALA A 179 18.81 -12.45 7.33
CA ALA A 179 18.04 -11.29 6.88
C ALA A 179 18.35 -10.96 5.41
N GLY A 180 17.31 -10.87 4.59
CA GLY A 180 17.40 -10.66 3.14
C GLY A 180 17.23 -11.93 2.31
N ASP A 181 17.41 -13.11 2.91
CA ASP A 181 17.16 -14.39 2.24
C ASP A 181 15.66 -14.75 2.30
N PRO A 182 15.14 -15.46 1.29
CA PRO A 182 13.74 -15.88 1.28
C PRO A 182 13.46 -16.97 2.32
N PHE A 183 12.35 -16.83 3.03
CA PHE A 183 11.72 -17.91 3.79
C PHE A 183 11.08 -18.95 2.84
N PRO A 184 10.58 -20.11 3.31
CA PRO A 184 10.05 -21.19 2.46
C PRO A 184 8.99 -20.78 1.43
N THR A 185 8.19 -19.77 1.75
CA THR A 185 7.15 -19.22 0.85
C THR A 185 7.68 -18.16 -0.12
N GLY A 186 8.99 -17.90 -0.13
CA GLY A 186 9.64 -16.90 -0.97
C GLY A 186 9.68 -15.49 -0.38
N HIS A 187 8.98 -15.24 0.74
CA HIS A 187 8.95 -13.92 1.37
C HIS A 187 10.26 -13.59 2.09
N VAL A 188 10.75 -12.37 1.92
CA VAL A 188 11.94 -11.83 2.63
C VAL A 188 11.56 -10.91 3.79
N CYS A 189 10.29 -10.56 3.91
CA CYS A 189 9.78 -9.57 4.84
C CYS A 189 8.34 -9.89 5.22
N ALA A 190 7.99 -9.68 6.48
CA ALA A 190 6.61 -9.69 6.94
C ALA A 190 5.89 -8.34 6.63
N PRO A 191 4.55 -8.31 6.56
CA PRO A 191 3.65 -9.47 6.58
C PRO A 191 3.73 -10.29 5.28
N ALA A 192 3.30 -11.56 5.31
CA ALA A 192 3.31 -12.43 4.14
C ALA A 192 2.37 -11.91 3.04
N HIS A 193 1.17 -11.47 3.41
CA HIS A 193 0.17 -10.91 2.50
C HIS A 193 -0.72 -9.88 3.20
N ALA A 194 -1.63 -9.27 2.44
CA ALA A 194 -2.68 -8.41 2.98
C ALA A 194 -3.47 -9.13 4.10
N GLU A 195 -3.91 -8.39 5.11
CA GLU A 195 -4.58 -8.86 6.33
C GLU A 195 -3.72 -9.69 7.30
N CYS A 196 -2.56 -10.22 6.87
CA CYS A 196 -1.68 -10.98 7.76
C CYS A 196 -1.01 -10.06 8.81
N ARG A 197 -0.87 -10.59 10.03
CA ARG A 197 -0.30 -9.87 11.19
C ARG A 197 1.03 -10.43 11.66
N CYS A 198 1.64 -11.33 10.88
CA CYS A 198 2.95 -11.86 11.21
C CYS A 198 4.02 -10.76 11.20
N LEU A 199 5.12 -11.02 11.90
CA LEU A 199 6.24 -10.09 12.05
C LEU A 199 7.56 -10.79 11.71
N LEU A 200 8.57 -9.99 11.40
CA LEU A 200 9.95 -10.42 11.35
C LEU A 200 10.63 -9.92 12.62
N GLY A 201 11.50 -10.74 13.22
CA GLY A 201 12.30 -10.32 14.37
C GLY A 201 13.68 -10.97 14.38
N PRO A 202 14.64 -10.41 15.13
CA PRO A 202 15.94 -11.05 15.35
C PRO A 202 15.72 -12.42 15.99
N ALA A 203 16.52 -13.41 15.57
CA ALA A 203 16.65 -14.62 16.36
C ALA A 203 17.39 -14.23 17.66
N GLU A 204 16.73 -14.36 18.81
CA GLU A 204 17.40 -14.20 20.10
C GLU A 204 18.65 -15.09 20.16
N LYS A 205 19.71 -14.61 20.82
CA LYS A 205 20.88 -15.42 21.14
C LYS A 205 20.55 -16.50 22.17
#